data_AF-C5IW71-F1
#
_entry.id   AF-C5IW71-F1
#
_cell.length_a   1.000
_cell.length_b   1.000
_cell.length_c   1.000
_cell.angle_alpha   90.00
_cell.angle_beta   90.00
_cell.angle_gamma   90.00
#
_symmetry.space_group_name_H-M   'P 1'
#
loop_
_entity.id
_entity.type
_entity.pdbx_description
1 polymer ?
#
loop_
_entity_poly.entity_id
_entity_poly.type
_entity_poly.pdbx_seq_one_letter_code
_entity_poly.pdbx_strand_id
1 'polypeptide(L)'
;EPSILDPRDEATSDNWVERNPSMVRLTGKHPFNSEPPLNRLMHHGFITPVPIHYVRNHGVVPKGTWHDWTVEVTGLVRRPAKFTMDQLVTEFRSRELPVTLVCAGNRRKEQNMVKQTIGFNWGAAAISTSVWRGVRLRDVLKRCGIYSRKGGALNVCFEGAEDLPGGGGSKYATSVKKEIAMDESRDIILAYMQNGERLAPDHGFPV
;
A
#
# COMPACT_ATOMS: atom_id res chain seq x y z
N GLU A 1 -12.12 12.10 12.12
CA GLU A 1 -13.41 11.72 11.51
C GLU A 1 -13.45 10.20 11.43
N PRO A 2 -14.50 9.54 11.96
CA PRO A 2 -14.52 8.09 12.02
C PRO A 2 -14.79 7.48 10.64
N SER A 3 -14.11 6.38 10.35
CA SER A 3 -14.57 5.43 9.33
C SER A 3 -15.81 4.70 9.87
N ILE A 4 -16.71 4.30 8.97
CA ILE A 4 -17.89 3.50 9.30
C ILE A 4 -18.08 2.41 8.25
N LEU A 5 -18.89 1.40 8.56
CA LEU A 5 -19.47 0.53 7.52
C LEU A 5 -20.42 1.37 6.66
N ASP A 6 -19.91 1.80 5.50
CA ASP A 6 -20.63 2.66 4.57
C ASP A 6 -21.67 1.84 3.79
N PRO A 7 -22.97 2.21 3.81
CA PRO A 7 -24.01 1.47 3.08
C PRO A 7 -23.73 1.32 1.58
N ARG A 8 -22.87 2.17 0.99
CA ARG A 8 -22.45 2.05 -0.41
C ARG A 8 -21.62 0.79 -0.68
N ASP A 9 -20.98 0.22 0.35
CA ASP A 9 -20.11 -0.96 0.25
C ASP A 9 -20.83 -2.29 0.54
N GLU A 10 -22.06 -2.27 1.05
CA GLU A 10 -22.81 -3.46 1.52
C GLU A 10 -22.91 -4.57 0.45
N ALA A 11 -23.10 -4.17 -0.81
CA ALA A 11 -23.22 -5.08 -1.96
C ALA A 11 -21.87 -5.36 -2.66
N THR A 12 -20.73 -5.08 -2.03
CA THR A 12 -19.38 -5.27 -2.59
C THR A 12 -18.61 -6.35 -1.84
N SER A 13 -17.54 -6.87 -2.43
CA SER A 13 -16.62 -7.79 -1.74
C SER A 13 -15.90 -7.16 -0.53
N ASP A 14 -15.91 -5.83 -0.43
CA ASP A 14 -15.28 -5.07 0.65
C ASP A 14 -16.31 -4.59 1.70
N ASN A 15 -17.49 -5.22 1.81
CA ASN A 15 -18.56 -4.81 2.72
C ASN A 15 -18.20 -4.81 4.23
N TRP A 16 -17.03 -5.35 4.57
CA TRP A 16 -16.47 -5.43 5.92
C TRP A 16 -15.43 -4.35 6.21
N VAL A 17 -15.09 -3.51 5.22
CA VAL A 17 -14.08 -2.45 5.34
C VAL A 17 -14.77 -1.14 5.72
N GLU A 18 -14.36 -0.55 6.85
CA GLU A 18 -14.86 0.76 7.28
C GLU A 18 -14.18 1.89 6.50
N ARG A 19 -14.98 2.78 5.92
CA ARG A 19 -14.51 3.92 5.10
C ARG A 19 -15.14 5.23 5.56
N ASN A 20 -14.39 6.32 5.47
CA ASN A 20 -14.93 7.64 5.81
C ASN A 20 -15.93 8.08 4.72
N PRO A 21 -17.19 8.40 5.07
CA PRO A 21 -18.22 8.75 4.08
C PRO A 21 -17.93 10.00 3.26
N SER A 22 -17.06 10.90 3.75
CA SER A 22 -16.69 12.13 3.06
C SER A 22 -15.74 11.93 1.88
N MET A 23 -15.14 10.76 1.75
CA MET A 23 -14.22 10.43 0.67
C MET A 23 -14.92 10.52 -0.69
N VAL A 24 -14.24 11.12 -1.68
CA VAL A 24 -14.75 11.26 -3.04
C VAL A 24 -14.44 9.97 -3.80
N ARG A 25 -15.47 9.16 -4.08
CA ARG A 25 -15.33 7.91 -4.85
C ARG A 25 -15.16 8.20 -6.35
N LEU A 26 -14.13 7.63 -6.95
CA LEU A 26 -13.69 7.96 -8.32
C LEU A 26 -14.02 6.88 -9.37
N THR A 27 -14.37 5.68 -8.92
CA THR A 27 -14.65 4.50 -9.77
C THR A 27 -16.00 3.85 -9.43
N GLY A 28 -16.93 4.63 -8.87
CA GLY A 28 -18.20 4.10 -8.37
C GLY A 28 -18.05 3.39 -7.03
N LYS A 29 -18.66 2.21 -6.87
CA LYS A 29 -18.64 1.46 -5.60
C LYS A 29 -17.35 0.67 -5.41
N HIS A 30 -16.94 -0.12 -6.42
CA HIS A 30 -15.84 -1.07 -6.34
C HIS A 30 -15.16 -1.30 -7.71
N PRO A 31 -13.82 -1.47 -7.80
CA PRO A 31 -12.82 -1.35 -6.72
C PRO A 31 -12.79 0.05 -6.11
N PHE A 32 -12.49 0.14 -4.80
CA PHE A 32 -12.51 1.41 -4.10
C PHE A 32 -11.31 2.28 -4.49
N ASN A 33 -11.60 3.39 -5.15
CA ASN A 33 -10.61 4.43 -5.44
C ASN A 33 -11.19 5.75 -4.98
N SER A 34 -10.49 6.42 -4.08
CA SER A 34 -10.98 7.65 -3.48
C SER A 34 -9.87 8.61 -3.09
N GLU A 35 -10.21 9.89 -3.11
CA GLU A 35 -9.39 10.97 -2.55
C GLU A 35 -10.21 11.77 -1.52
N PRO A 36 -9.56 12.37 -0.51
CA PRO A 36 -10.24 13.29 0.37
C PRO A 36 -10.66 14.56 -0.37
N PRO A 37 -11.72 15.26 0.07
CA PRO A 37 -11.97 16.63 -0.36
C PRO A 37 -10.72 17.51 -0.10
N LEU A 38 -10.26 18.24 -1.11
CA LEU A 38 -8.99 18.97 -1.06
C LEU A 38 -8.90 19.94 0.14
N ASN A 39 -9.99 20.65 0.43
CA ASN A 39 -10.05 21.55 1.59
C ASN A 39 -9.89 20.82 2.93
N ARG A 40 -10.42 19.59 3.05
CA ARG A 40 -10.23 18.75 4.25
C ARG A 40 -8.79 18.25 4.35
N LEU A 41 -8.20 17.80 3.25
CA LEU A 41 -6.79 17.40 3.23
C LEU A 41 -5.89 18.53 3.71
N MET A 42 -6.07 19.74 3.16
CA MET A 42 -5.28 20.91 3.54
C MET A 42 -5.49 21.32 5.01
N HIS A 43 -6.72 21.19 5.53
CA HIS A 43 -7.05 21.49 6.92
C HIS A 43 -6.27 20.64 7.93
N HIS A 44 -6.01 19.37 7.63
CA HIS A 44 -5.27 18.47 8.53
C HIS A 44 -3.75 18.68 8.53
N GLY A 45 -3.22 19.48 7.59
CA GLY A 45 -1.81 19.84 7.57
C GLY A 45 -0.88 18.69 7.19
N PHE A 46 0.27 18.59 7.87
CA PHE A 46 1.38 17.76 7.43
C PHE A 46 1.10 16.24 7.50
N ILE A 47 0.38 15.77 8.51
CA ILE A 47 0.02 14.35 8.66
C ILE A 47 -1.46 14.17 8.38
N THR A 48 -1.77 13.39 7.34
CA THR A 48 -3.12 13.04 6.94
C THR A 48 -3.67 11.95 7.87
N PRO A 49 -4.83 12.16 8.53
CA PRO A 49 -5.49 11.11 9.29
C PRO A 49 -5.82 9.90 8.40
N VAL A 50 -5.63 8.69 8.94
CA VAL A 50 -5.85 7.43 8.22
C VAL A 50 -7.22 7.36 7.54
N PRO A 51 -8.35 7.74 8.19
CA PRO A 51 -9.67 7.65 7.57
C PRO A 51 -9.84 8.49 6.30
N ILE A 52 -8.99 9.49 6.06
CA ILE A 52 -9.05 10.36 4.89
C ILE A 52 -7.81 10.25 3.99
N HIS A 53 -6.94 9.28 4.26
CA HIS A 53 -5.82 8.98 3.39
C HIS A 53 -6.37 8.47 2.05
N TYR A 54 -5.85 8.95 0.92
CA TYR A 54 -6.34 8.49 -0.39
C TYR A 54 -6.18 6.96 -0.51
N VAL A 55 -7.14 6.32 -1.18
CA VAL A 55 -7.14 4.87 -1.41
C VAL A 55 -7.10 4.61 -2.91
N ARG A 56 -6.20 3.73 -3.35
CA ARG A 56 -6.16 3.24 -4.73
C ARG A 56 -6.10 1.71 -4.70
N ASN A 57 -7.25 1.07 -4.89
CA ASN A 57 -7.33 -0.37 -5.04
C ASN A 57 -7.51 -0.76 -6.52
N HIS A 58 -6.76 -1.77 -6.97
CA HIS A 58 -6.94 -2.38 -8.29
C HIS A 58 -7.98 -3.50 -8.27
N GLY A 59 -8.24 -4.10 -7.11
CA GLY A 59 -9.18 -5.20 -6.91
C GLY A 59 -9.78 -5.19 -5.52
N VAL A 60 -10.14 -6.38 -5.05
CA VAL A 60 -10.72 -6.63 -3.71
C VAL A 60 -9.67 -6.43 -2.63
N VAL A 61 -10.08 -5.90 -1.48
CA VAL A 61 -9.19 -5.81 -0.30
C VAL A 61 -8.97 -7.22 0.26
N PRO A 62 -7.72 -7.72 0.37
CA PRO A 62 -7.46 -9.00 0.99
C PRO A 62 -7.95 -9.04 2.43
N LYS A 63 -8.70 -10.08 2.78
CA LYS A 63 -9.16 -10.32 4.14
C LYS A 63 -8.21 -11.29 4.83
N GLY A 64 -7.46 -10.81 5.81
CA GLY A 64 -6.50 -11.61 6.58
C GLY A 64 -6.48 -11.23 8.05
N THR A 65 -5.84 -12.06 8.86
CA THR A 65 -5.57 -11.77 10.27
C THR A 65 -4.07 -11.57 10.49
N TRP A 66 -3.71 -10.90 11.58
CA TRP A 66 -2.30 -10.71 11.95
C TRP A 66 -1.54 -12.03 12.12
N HIS A 67 -2.17 -13.04 12.73
CA HIS A 67 -1.52 -14.30 13.12
C HIS A 67 -1.34 -15.26 11.93
N ASP A 68 -2.27 -15.23 10.97
CA ASP A 68 -2.25 -16.15 9.82
C ASP A 68 -1.41 -15.60 8.65
N TRP A 69 -1.06 -14.30 8.69
CA TRP A 69 -0.35 -13.66 7.60
C TRP A 69 1.15 -13.87 7.67
N THR A 70 1.74 -14.01 6.48
CA THR A 70 3.18 -14.18 6.33
C THR A 70 3.70 -13.47 5.10
N VAL A 71 4.94 -13.00 5.18
CA VAL A 71 5.71 -12.50 4.05
C VAL A 71 6.70 -13.56 3.60
N GLU A 72 6.60 -13.98 2.35
CA GLU A 72 7.52 -14.95 1.76
C GLU A 72 8.61 -14.24 0.94
N VAL A 73 9.86 -14.63 1.14
CA VAL A 73 11.01 -14.15 0.38
C VAL A 73 11.61 -15.32 -0.39
N THR A 74 11.48 -15.28 -1.71
CA THR A 74 11.89 -16.35 -2.63
C THR A 74 12.81 -15.82 -3.74
N GLY A 75 13.08 -16.65 -4.75
CA GLY A 75 13.88 -16.28 -5.92
C GLY A 75 15.38 -16.29 -5.63
N LEU A 76 16.10 -15.25 -6.06
CA LEU A 76 17.56 -15.15 -5.94
C LEU A 76 17.97 -14.71 -4.53
N VAL A 77 17.78 -15.60 -3.56
CA VAL A 77 18.24 -15.55 -2.17
C VAL A 77 18.83 -16.88 -1.74
N ARG A 78 19.86 -16.88 -0.87
CA ARG A 78 20.51 -18.11 -0.40
C ARG A 78 19.62 -18.95 0.52
N ARG A 79 18.75 -18.28 1.29
CA ARG A 79 17.86 -18.89 2.27
C ARG A 79 16.46 -18.31 2.06
N PRO A 80 15.66 -18.89 1.16
CA PRO A 80 14.23 -18.57 1.07
C PRO A 80 13.59 -18.73 2.45
N ALA A 81 12.69 -17.81 2.80
CA ALA A 81 12.11 -17.79 4.13
C ALA A 81 10.68 -17.25 4.09
N LYS A 82 9.89 -17.68 5.06
CA LYS A 82 8.54 -17.20 5.33
C LYS A 82 8.53 -16.60 6.72
N PHE A 83 8.19 -15.33 6.84
CA PHE A 83 8.16 -14.60 8.11
C PHE A 83 6.72 -14.37 8.52
N THR A 84 6.34 -14.75 9.74
CA THR A 84 5.07 -14.30 10.33
C THR A 84 5.15 -12.82 10.70
N MET A 85 3.99 -12.19 10.91
CA MET A 85 3.94 -10.81 11.39
C MET A 85 4.67 -10.64 12.73
N ASP A 86 4.54 -11.60 13.64
CA ASP A 86 5.26 -11.57 14.93
C ASP A 86 6.77 -11.64 14.76
N GLN A 87 7.27 -12.46 13.81
CA GLN A 87 8.70 -12.51 13.50
C GLN A 87 9.18 -11.21 12.88
N LEU A 88 8.40 -10.59 11.99
CA LEU A 88 8.75 -9.28 11.43
C LEU A 88 8.88 -8.24 12.54
N VAL A 89 7.93 -8.17 13.47
CA VAL A 89 7.95 -7.17 14.55
C VAL A 89 9.05 -7.43 15.59
N THR A 90 9.33 -8.69 15.92
CA THR A 90 10.23 -9.03 17.04
C THR A 90 11.67 -9.30 16.63
N GLU A 91 11.92 -9.84 15.43
CA GLU A 91 13.28 -10.24 15.01
C GLU A 91 14.05 -9.15 14.24
N PHE A 92 13.37 -8.08 13.83
CA PHE A 92 13.95 -7.00 13.03
C PHE A 92 13.77 -5.65 13.73
N ARG A 93 14.78 -4.78 13.58
CA ARG A 93 14.69 -3.42 14.11
C ARG A 93 13.69 -2.60 13.30
N SER A 94 12.66 -2.09 13.98
CA SER A 94 11.69 -1.19 13.36
C SER A 94 12.27 0.19 13.03
N ARG A 95 11.70 0.84 12.01
CA ARG A 95 11.89 2.23 11.63
C ARG A 95 10.53 2.89 11.55
N GLU A 96 10.49 4.17 11.92
CA GLU A 96 9.29 4.99 11.88
C GLU A 96 9.64 6.34 11.27
N LEU A 97 8.89 6.76 10.25
CA LEU A 97 9.21 7.97 9.48
C LEU A 97 7.97 8.55 8.77
N PRO A 98 7.88 9.88 8.61
CA PRO A 98 6.86 10.49 7.78
C PRO A 98 7.15 10.25 6.29
N VAL A 99 6.17 9.73 5.55
CA VAL A 99 6.26 9.52 4.10
C VAL A 99 4.99 10.01 3.43
N THR A 100 5.19 10.84 2.41
CA THR A 100 4.13 11.23 1.48
C THR A 100 4.03 10.20 0.37
N LEU A 101 2.86 9.58 0.24
CA LEU A 101 2.50 8.78 -0.93
C LEU A 101 1.71 9.65 -1.92
N VAL A 102 1.99 9.48 -3.20
CA VAL A 102 1.31 10.19 -4.29
C VAL A 102 0.96 9.20 -5.37
N CYS A 103 -0.31 9.16 -5.78
CA CYS A 103 -0.73 8.38 -6.93
C CYS A 103 -0.14 8.98 -8.21
N ALA A 104 0.39 8.16 -9.12
CA ALA A 104 0.76 8.61 -10.46
C ALA A 104 -0.42 9.24 -11.23
N GLY A 105 -1.66 8.92 -10.85
CA GLY A 105 -2.87 9.53 -11.38
C GLY A 105 -3.23 10.89 -10.81
N ASN A 106 -2.51 11.43 -9.80
CA ASN A 106 -2.85 12.72 -9.21
C ASN A 106 -2.96 13.81 -10.29
N ARG A 107 -4.02 14.64 -10.21
CA ARG A 107 -4.38 15.68 -11.19
C ARG A 107 -4.77 15.16 -12.59
N ARG A 108 -5.02 13.86 -12.79
CA ARG A 108 -5.41 13.32 -14.12
C ARG A 108 -6.67 13.95 -14.68
N LYS A 109 -7.62 14.41 -13.86
CA LYS A 109 -8.84 15.07 -14.35
C LYS A 109 -8.50 16.27 -15.24
N GLU A 110 -7.47 17.04 -14.91
CA GLU A 110 -7.04 18.19 -15.71
C GLU A 110 -6.56 17.78 -17.10
N GLN A 111 -5.83 16.66 -17.21
CA GLN A 111 -5.43 16.09 -18.50
C GLN A 111 -6.66 15.63 -19.30
N ASN A 112 -7.61 14.94 -18.64
CA ASN A 112 -8.81 14.42 -19.29
C ASN A 112 -9.75 15.53 -19.80
N MET A 113 -9.74 16.71 -19.18
CA MET A 113 -10.47 17.89 -19.68
C MET A 113 -9.88 18.45 -20.99
N VAL A 114 -8.58 18.26 -21.24
CA VAL A 114 -7.93 18.63 -22.50
C VAL A 114 -8.10 17.53 -23.55
N LYS A 115 -7.79 16.29 -23.17
CA LYS A 115 -7.97 15.10 -24.00
C LYS A 115 -8.18 13.87 -23.11
N GLN A 116 -9.32 13.21 -23.29
CA GLN A 116 -9.66 12.01 -22.50
C GLN A 116 -8.59 10.91 -22.66
N THR A 117 -8.04 10.49 -21.53
CA THR A 117 -7.13 9.33 -21.41
C THR A 117 -7.90 8.07 -21.01
N ILE A 118 -7.23 6.92 -20.97
CA ILE A 118 -7.83 5.66 -20.51
C ILE A 118 -8.08 5.62 -18.99
N GLY A 119 -7.46 6.54 -18.22
CA GLY A 119 -7.55 6.53 -16.77
C GLY A 119 -8.74 7.35 -16.25
N PHE A 120 -9.37 6.87 -15.18
CA PHE A 120 -10.41 7.62 -14.46
C PHE A 120 -9.85 8.90 -13.82
N ASN A 121 -10.75 9.85 -13.55
CA ASN A 121 -10.43 11.17 -13.03
C ASN A 121 -9.97 11.12 -11.57
N TRP A 122 -8.78 11.65 -11.31
CA TRP A 122 -8.37 12.12 -9.99
C TRP A 122 -8.37 13.65 -9.99
N GLY A 123 -8.83 14.26 -8.90
CA GLY A 123 -8.56 15.65 -8.58
C GLY A 123 -7.11 15.84 -8.12
N ALA A 124 -6.89 16.84 -7.27
CA ALA A 124 -5.55 17.21 -6.79
C ALA A 124 -5.20 16.56 -5.44
N ALA A 125 -6.01 15.62 -4.95
CA ALA A 125 -5.92 15.07 -3.60
C ALA A 125 -5.56 13.57 -3.59
N ALA A 126 -5.04 13.04 -4.70
CA ALA A 126 -4.46 11.68 -4.76
C ALA A 126 -3.06 11.62 -4.11
N ILE A 127 -2.96 12.21 -2.92
CA ILE A 127 -1.74 12.45 -2.16
C ILE A 127 -2.09 12.48 -0.67
N SER A 128 -1.28 11.82 0.15
CA SER A 128 -1.44 11.81 1.61
C SER A 128 -0.11 11.50 2.28
N THR A 129 0.08 12.03 3.48
CA THR A 129 1.30 11.84 4.27
C THR A 129 0.94 11.15 5.57
N SER A 130 1.63 10.07 5.90
CA SER A 130 1.48 9.39 7.19
C SER A 130 2.83 9.14 7.83
N VAL A 131 2.84 8.91 9.13
CA VAL A 131 3.98 8.31 9.83
C VAL A 131 3.86 6.80 9.69
N TRP A 132 4.78 6.19 8.96
CA TRP A 132 4.77 4.74 8.70
C TRP A 132 5.80 4.07 9.60
N ARG A 133 5.41 2.94 10.22
CA ARG A 133 6.32 2.10 10.99
C ARG A 133 6.38 0.69 10.43
N GLY A 134 7.60 0.18 10.31
CA GLY A 134 7.87 -1.09 9.68
C GLY A 134 9.29 -1.57 9.88
N VAL A 135 9.65 -2.66 9.21
CA VAL A 135 11.03 -3.16 9.16
C VAL A 135 11.68 -2.77 7.85
N ARG A 136 12.98 -2.49 7.86
CA ARG A 136 13.70 -2.16 6.63
C ARG A 136 13.74 -3.38 5.70
N LEU A 137 13.29 -3.20 4.46
CA LEU A 137 13.33 -4.23 3.42
C LEU A 137 14.75 -4.79 3.25
N ARG A 138 15.76 -3.92 3.27
CA ARG A 138 17.18 -4.28 3.20
C ARG A 138 17.57 -5.33 4.24
N ASP A 139 17.08 -5.22 5.47
CA ASP A 139 17.47 -6.11 6.57
C ASP A 139 16.85 -7.50 6.41
N VAL A 140 15.60 -7.56 5.94
CA VAL A 140 14.94 -8.82 5.56
C VAL A 140 15.69 -9.50 4.40
N LEU A 141 16.02 -8.77 3.35
CA LEU A 141 16.78 -9.31 2.20
C LEU A 141 18.19 -9.78 2.58
N LYS A 142 18.87 -9.07 3.50
CA LYS A 142 20.15 -9.49 4.06
C LYS A 142 20.02 -10.79 4.86
N ARG A 143 18.97 -10.92 5.69
CA ARG A 143 18.70 -12.15 6.45
C ARG A 143 18.56 -13.37 5.52
N CYS A 144 17.83 -13.21 4.42
CA CYS A 144 17.66 -14.25 3.39
C CYS A 144 18.92 -14.47 2.51
N GLY A 145 19.89 -13.56 2.58
CA GLY A 145 21.14 -13.66 1.82
C GLY A 145 20.93 -13.43 0.31
N ILE A 146 20.30 -12.30 -0.05
CA ILE A 146 20.11 -11.88 -1.44
C ILE A 146 21.42 -11.95 -2.26
N TYR A 147 21.35 -12.50 -3.48
CA TYR A 147 22.52 -12.65 -4.33
C TYR A 147 23.05 -11.29 -4.82
N SER A 148 24.32 -11.28 -5.26
CA SER A 148 24.94 -10.10 -5.85
C SER A 148 24.36 -9.83 -7.25
N ARG A 149 24.68 -8.65 -7.82
CA ARG A 149 24.35 -8.32 -9.21
C ARG A 149 24.98 -9.34 -10.19
N LYS A 150 26.19 -9.82 -9.91
CA LYS A 150 26.86 -10.88 -10.68
C LYS A 150 26.12 -12.23 -10.59
N GLY A 151 25.41 -12.47 -9.49
CA GLY A 151 24.51 -13.61 -9.33
C GLY A 151 23.12 -13.43 -9.93
N GLY A 152 22.91 -12.41 -10.77
CA GLY A 152 21.65 -12.19 -11.49
C GLY A 152 20.54 -11.46 -10.72
N ALA A 153 20.74 -11.15 -9.43
CA ALA A 153 19.74 -10.42 -8.65
C ALA A 153 19.76 -8.92 -9.03
N LEU A 154 18.81 -8.51 -9.87
CA LEU A 154 18.71 -7.14 -10.41
C LEU A 154 17.53 -6.34 -9.83
N ASN A 155 16.43 -7.01 -9.52
CA ASN A 155 15.21 -6.39 -9.00
C ASN A 155 14.73 -7.13 -7.76
N VAL A 156 13.99 -6.41 -6.91
CA VAL A 156 13.17 -6.96 -5.84
C VAL A 156 11.73 -6.75 -6.27
N CYS A 157 11.02 -7.86 -6.49
CA CYS A 157 9.62 -7.85 -6.89
C CYS A 157 8.74 -7.98 -5.65
N PHE A 158 7.63 -7.27 -5.64
CA PHE A 158 6.59 -7.33 -4.63
C PHE A 158 5.32 -7.79 -5.31
N GLU A 159 4.64 -8.74 -4.71
CA GLU A 159 3.35 -9.26 -5.16
C GLU A 159 2.37 -9.15 -4.00
N GLY A 160 1.20 -8.57 -4.25
CA GLY A 160 0.11 -8.47 -3.30
C GLY A 160 -0.65 -9.79 -3.14
N ALA A 161 -1.56 -9.83 -2.17
CA ALA A 161 -2.38 -11.01 -1.93
C ALA A 161 -3.72 -10.97 -2.68
N GLU A 162 -4.09 -9.83 -3.25
CA GLU A 162 -5.36 -9.62 -3.92
C GLU A 162 -5.41 -10.25 -5.32
N ASP A 163 -6.57 -10.81 -5.64
CA ASP A 163 -6.90 -11.17 -7.00
C ASP A 163 -7.39 -9.94 -7.76
N LEU A 164 -6.79 -9.68 -8.92
CA LEU A 164 -7.20 -8.61 -9.81
C LEU A 164 -8.43 -9.00 -10.65
N PRO A 165 -9.30 -8.03 -10.97
CA PRO A 165 -10.39 -8.24 -11.93
C PRO A 165 -9.84 -8.67 -13.29
N GLY A 166 -10.48 -9.64 -13.95
CA GLY A 166 -10.11 -10.11 -15.29
C GLY A 166 -9.88 -11.62 -15.44
N GLY A 167 -9.87 -12.37 -14.32
CA GLY A 167 -9.68 -13.82 -14.31
C GLY A 167 -8.21 -14.24 -14.34
N GLY A 168 -7.95 -15.54 -14.13
CA GLY A 168 -6.60 -16.12 -14.24
C GLY A 168 -5.69 -15.97 -13.02
N GLY A 169 -6.19 -15.55 -11.85
CA GLY A 169 -5.42 -15.49 -10.61
C GLY A 169 -4.26 -14.48 -10.63
N SER A 170 -4.38 -13.43 -11.46
CA SER A 170 -3.37 -12.38 -11.54
C SER A 170 -3.43 -11.49 -10.31
N LYS A 171 -2.27 -11.26 -9.70
CA LYS A 171 -2.11 -10.40 -8.52
C LYS A 171 -1.47 -9.06 -8.90
N TYR A 172 -1.67 -8.03 -8.09
CA TYR A 172 -0.90 -6.81 -8.27
C TYR A 172 0.56 -7.08 -7.94
N ALA A 173 1.46 -6.71 -8.86
CA ALA A 173 2.88 -6.82 -8.63
C ALA A 173 3.63 -5.64 -9.23
N THR A 174 4.73 -5.28 -8.60
CA THR A 174 5.68 -4.30 -9.11
C THR A 174 7.08 -4.63 -8.63
N SER A 175 8.08 -3.84 -9.02
CA SER A 175 9.44 -4.05 -8.56
C SER A 175 10.20 -2.74 -8.41
N VAL A 176 11.25 -2.80 -7.59
CA VAL A 176 12.30 -1.79 -7.56
C VAL A 176 13.64 -2.45 -7.90
N LYS A 177 14.58 -1.66 -8.40
CA LYS A 177 15.95 -2.13 -8.59
C LYS A 177 16.52 -2.59 -7.25
N LYS A 178 17.24 -3.71 -7.24
CA LYS A 178 17.92 -4.22 -6.04
C LYS A 178 18.82 -3.16 -5.38
N GLU A 179 19.52 -2.37 -6.19
CA GLU A 179 20.40 -1.31 -5.71
C GLU A 179 19.63 -0.28 -4.87
N ILE A 180 18.38 0.01 -5.24
CA ILE A 180 17.48 0.92 -4.53
C ILE A 180 16.95 0.26 -3.24
N ALA A 181 16.58 -1.03 -3.30
CA ALA A 181 16.13 -1.80 -2.13
C ALA A 181 17.22 -2.01 -1.08
N MET A 182 18.48 -2.04 -1.49
CA MET A 182 19.63 -2.34 -0.63
C MET A 182 20.42 -1.09 -0.19
N ASP A 183 20.05 0.09 -0.68
CA ASP A 183 20.64 1.37 -0.32
C ASP A 183 20.29 1.73 1.12
N GLU A 184 21.30 2.07 1.92
CA GLU A 184 21.11 2.41 3.33
C GLU A 184 20.50 3.80 3.55
N SER A 185 20.69 4.69 2.58
CA SER A 185 20.14 6.04 2.59
C SER A 185 18.65 6.08 2.21
N ARG A 186 18.11 4.94 1.79
CA ARG A 186 16.70 4.78 1.43
C ARG A 186 15.97 3.98 2.48
N ASP A 187 15.03 4.61 3.16
CA ASP A 187 14.19 3.95 4.16
C ASP A 187 13.01 3.20 3.52
N ILE A 188 13.29 2.21 2.66
CA ILE A 188 12.25 1.31 2.15
C ILE A 188 11.91 0.32 3.27
N ILE A 189 10.65 0.31 3.67
CA ILE A 189 10.13 -0.53 4.75
C ILE A 189 9.03 -1.46 4.27
N LEU A 190 8.91 -2.61 4.94
CA LEU A 190 7.68 -3.39 5.02
C LEU A 190 6.91 -2.83 6.22
N ALA A 191 5.91 -1.99 5.95
CA ALA A 191 5.20 -1.22 6.98
C ALA A 191 4.06 -2.06 7.55
N TYR A 192 3.85 -2.03 8.86
CA TYR A 192 2.70 -2.70 9.52
C TYR A 192 1.94 -1.76 10.45
N MET A 193 2.35 -0.50 10.54
CA MET A 193 1.60 0.57 11.21
C MET A 193 1.61 1.85 10.39
N GLN A 194 0.54 2.63 10.55
CA GLN A 194 0.31 3.94 9.97
C GLN A 194 -0.27 4.85 11.03
N ASN A 195 0.40 5.97 11.31
CA ASN A 195 0.03 6.95 12.33
C ASN A 195 -0.17 6.36 13.74
N GLY A 196 0.70 5.40 14.12
CA GLY A 196 0.69 4.80 15.46
C GLY A 196 -0.29 3.63 15.65
N GLU A 197 -1.11 3.32 14.65
CA GLU A 197 -2.06 2.21 14.66
C GLU A 197 -1.69 1.15 13.61
N ARG A 198 -2.17 -0.09 13.77
CA ARG A 198 -2.03 -1.11 12.72
C ARG A 198 -2.66 -0.60 11.41
N LEU A 199 -2.11 -1.04 10.28
CA LEU A 199 -2.63 -0.67 8.96
C LEU A 199 -4.14 -0.92 8.88
N ALA A 200 -4.86 0.00 8.25
CA ALA A 200 -6.24 -0.27 7.86
C ALA A 200 -6.26 -1.23 6.64
N PRO A 201 -7.35 -1.99 6.42
CA PRO A 201 -7.44 -2.91 5.28
C PRO A 201 -7.18 -2.24 3.91
N ASP A 202 -7.76 -1.05 3.68
CA ASP A 202 -7.55 -0.26 2.45
C ASP A 202 -6.09 0.25 2.28
N HIS A 203 -5.25 0.09 3.29
CA HIS A 203 -3.84 0.52 3.30
C HIS A 203 -2.87 -0.65 3.48
N GLY A 204 -3.32 -1.87 3.19
CA GLY A 204 -2.44 -3.04 3.09
C GLY A 204 -2.31 -3.84 4.39
N PHE A 205 -3.30 -3.81 5.29
CA PHE A 205 -3.25 -4.69 6.46
C PHE A 205 -3.00 -6.15 6.04
N PRO A 206 -2.02 -6.84 6.65
CA PRO A 206 -1.20 -6.40 7.79
C PRO A 206 0.20 -5.84 7.46
N VAL A 207 0.65 -5.85 6.19
CA VAL A 207 2.03 -5.47 5.80
C VAL A 207 2.17 -4.98 4.36
#